data_AF-A0A0K0EIM1-F1
#
_entry.id   AF-A0A0K0EIM1-F1
#
_cell.length_a   1.000
_cell.length_b   1.000
_cell.length_c   1.000
_cell.angle_alpha   90.00
_cell.angle_beta   90.00
_cell.angle_gamma   90.00
#
_symmetry.space_group_name_H-M   'P 1'
#
loop_
_entity.id
_entity.type
_entity.pdbx_description
1 polymer ?
#
loop_
_entity_poly.entity_id
_entity_poly.type
_entity_poly.pdbx_seq_one_letter_code
_entity_poly.pdbx_strand_id
1 'polypeptide(L)'
;MATQLVLSSCILLPLFLCWIGLLNEWIPLINRNLPTIIIENIKYAPLYVIFIFAVYALTSLFIGVVTFSDCKEAKIELMNEVNQTKEELRKLKILE
;
A
#
# COMPACT_ATOMS: atom_id res chain seq x y z
N MET A 1 10.50 15.59 -0.37
CA MET A 1 10.86 14.25 -0.91
C MET A 1 12.06 13.63 -0.20
N ALA A 2 13.17 14.35 0.00
CA ALA A 2 14.34 13.83 0.74
C ALA A 2 14.01 13.33 2.16
N THR A 3 13.15 14.03 2.91
CA THR A 3 12.81 13.69 4.30
C THR A 3 12.09 12.34 4.43
N GLN A 4 11.21 11.99 3.49
CA GLN A 4 10.49 10.71 3.53
C GLN A 4 11.42 9.53 3.20
N LEU A 5 12.37 9.71 2.27
CA LEU A 5 13.36 8.69 1.96
C LEU A 5 14.29 8.42 3.15
N VAL A 6 14.69 9.47 3.87
CA VAL A 6 15.53 9.36 5.08
C VAL A 6 14.79 8.63 6.19
N LEU A 7 13.50 8.95 6.42
CA LEU A 7 12.67 8.27 7.42
C LEU A 7 12.48 6.78 7.09
N SER A 8 12.13 6.45 5.85
CA SER A 8 11.96 5.06 5.41
C SER A 8 13.28 4.29 5.52
N SER A 9 14.40 4.90 5.13
CA SER A 9 15.73 4.32 5.26
C SER A 9 16.06 4.01 6.73
N CYS A 10 15.81 4.94 7.64
CA CYS A 10 16.03 4.76 9.08
C CYS A 10 15.26 3.57 9.69
N ILE A 11 14.12 3.18 9.13
CA ILE A 11 13.30 2.08 9.65
C ILE A 11 13.67 0.75 8.95
N LEU A 12 13.89 0.78 7.64
CA LEU A 12 14.18 -0.42 6.85
C LEU A 12 15.57 -1.00 7.16
N LEU A 13 16.57 -0.14 7.39
CA LEU A 13 17.93 -0.57 7.71
C LEU A 13 18.04 -1.41 8.98
N PRO A 14 17.56 -0.96 10.16
CA PRO A 14 17.63 -1.76 11.38
C PRO A 14 16.78 -3.03 11.30
N LEU A 15 15.65 -3.00 10.58
CA LEU A 15 14.79 -4.17 10.41
C LEU A 15 15.47 -5.25 9.55
N PHE A 16 16.15 -4.84 8.49
CA PHE A 16 16.96 -5.72 7.65
C PHE A 16 18.17 -6.29 8.42
N LEU A 17 18.88 -5.44 9.17
CA LEU A 17 19.99 -5.85 10.02
C LEU A 17 19.56 -6.84 11.11
N CYS A 18 18.40 -6.61 11.73
CA CYS A 18 17.83 -7.50 12.74
C CYS A 18 17.58 -8.90 12.18
N TRP A 19 16.99 -8.98 10.98
CA TRP A 19 16.77 -10.26 10.33
C TRP A 19 18.09 -10.95 9.93
N ILE A 20 19.06 -10.25 9.36
CA ILE A 20 20.40 -10.83 9.10
C ILE A 20 21.04 -11.35 10.40
N GLY A 21 20.91 -10.60 11.50
CA GLY A 21 21.39 -11.01 12.82
C GLY A 21 20.71 -12.29 13.32
N LEU A 22 19.41 -12.45 13.06
CA LEU A 22 18.68 -13.67 13.42
C LEU A 22 19.08 -14.87 12.55
N LEU A 23 19.35 -14.66 11.26
CA LEU A 23 19.84 -15.71 10.34
C LEU A 23 21.23 -16.23 10.71
N ASN A 24 22.10 -15.36 11.22
CA ASN A 24 23.47 -15.69 11.61
C ASN A 24 23.61 -16.09 13.08
N GLU A 25 22.50 -16.28 13.80
CA GLU A 25 22.46 -16.65 15.22
C GLU A 25 23.31 -15.73 16.13
N TRP A 26 23.39 -14.43 15.81
CA TRP A 26 24.21 -13.47 16.57
C TRP A 26 23.83 -13.40 18.06
N ILE A 27 22.59 -13.77 18.40
CA ILE A 27 22.07 -13.79 19.77
C ILE A 27 21.62 -15.21 20.12
N PRO A 28 22.54 -16.07 20.62
CA PRO A 28 22.25 -17.48 20.89
C PRO A 28 21.17 -17.69 21.97
N LEU A 29 20.97 -16.71 22.87
CA LEU A 29 19.92 -16.74 23.88
C LEU A 29 18.50 -16.73 23.29
N ILE A 30 18.28 -15.90 22.26
CA ILE A 30 16.98 -15.81 21.58
C ILE A 30 16.76 -17.04 20.71
N ASN A 31 17.79 -17.48 19.97
CA ASN A 31 17.67 -18.59 19.03
C ASN A 31 17.31 -19.91 19.74
N ARG A 32 17.85 -20.15 20.94
CA ARG A 32 17.59 -21.38 21.70
C ARG A 32 16.16 -21.50 22.23
N ASN A 33 15.48 -20.38 22.45
CA ASN A 33 14.11 -20.35 22.97
C ASN A 33 13.04 -20.31 21.87
N LEU A 34 13.44 -20.18 20.59
CA LEU A 34 12.50 -20.16 19.48
C LEU A 34 12.11 -21.59 19.07
N PRO A 35 10.83 -21.83 18.74
CA PRO A 35 10.39 -23.11 18.21
C PRO A 35 11.06 -23.38 16.84
N THR A 36 11.42 -24.63 16.60
CA THR A 36 12.19 -25.09 15.42
C THR A 36 11.53 -24.69 14.09
N ILE A 37 10.19 -24.70 14.03
CA ILE A 37 9.41 -24.27 12.87
C ILE A 37 9.72 -22.82 12.46
N ILE A 38 9.94 -21.91 13.43
CA ILE A 38 10.25 -20.51 13.11
C ILE A 38 11.67 -20.38 12.58
N ILE A 39 12.62 -21.11 13.16
CA ILE A 39 14.04 -21.09 12.76
C ILE A 39 14.21 -21.62 11.33
N GLU A 40 13.48 -22.67 10.96
CA GLU A 40 13.50 -23.21 9.60
C GLU A 40 12.86 -22.23 8.59
N ASN A 41 11.78 -21.57 8.99
CA ASN A 41 11.00 -20.71 8.09
C ASN A 41 11.53 -19.27 7.99
N ILE A 42 12.43 -18.83 8.86
CA ILE A 42 12.88 -17.43 8.89
C ILE A 42 13.59 -16.98 7.62
N LYS A 43 14.21 -17.91 6.89
CA LYS A 43 14.80 -17.64 5.56
C LYS A 43 13.75 -17.10 4.57
N TYR A 44 12.49 -17.50 4.75
CA TYR A 44 11.35 -17.12 3.93
C TYR A 44 10.54 -15.95 4.51
N ALA A 45 10.98 -15.33 5.60
CA ALA A 45 10.40 -14.10 6.15
C ALA A 45 10.10 -12.97 5.11
N PRO A 46 10.97 -12.64 4.13
CA PRO A 46 10.69 -11.55 3.20
C PRO A 46 9.54 -11.91 2.28
N LEU A 47 9.47 -13.18 1.89
CA LEU A 47 8.47 -13.70 0.99
C LEU A 47 7.09 -13.59 1.64
N TYR A 48 6.99 -13.93 2.93
CA TYR A 48 5.76 -13.75 3.70
C TYR A 48 5.36 -12.28 3.81
N VAL A 49 6.30 -11.37 4.06
CA VAL A 49 6.03 -9.92 4.12
C VAL A 49 5.47 -9.42 2.78
N ILE A 50 6.11 -9.78 1.66
CA ILE A 50 5.66 -9.39 0.31
C ILE A 50 4.28 -9.99 0.02
N PHE A 51 4.05 -11.25 0.37
CA PHE A 51 2.78 -11.92 0.14
C PHE A 51 1.63 -11.26 0.92
N ILE A 52 1.82 -11.00 2.21
CA ILE A 52 0.82 -10.32 3.03
C ILE A 52 0.57 -8.89 2.51
N PHE A 53 1.64 -8.19 2.13
CA PHE A 53 1.51 -6.87 1.52
C PHE A 53 0.73 -6.90 0.20
N ALA A 54 0.97 -7.89 -0.65
CA ALA A 54 0.24 -8.07 -1.89
C ALA A 54 -1.25 -8.35 -1.65
N VAL A 55 -1.57 -9.23 -0.69
CA VAL A 55 -2.97 -9.51 -0.31
C VAL A 55 -3.64 -8.26 0.27
N TYR A 56 -2.93 -7.52 1.13
CA TYR A 56 -3.44 -6.26 1.69
C TYR A 56 -3.71 -5.23 0.60
N ALA A 57 -2.76 -5.03 -0.33
CA ALA A 57 -2.89 -4.09 -1.43
C ALA A 57 -4.02 -4.49 -2.38
N LEU A 58 -4.17 -5.78 -2.67
CA LEU A 58 -5.26 -6.28 -3.50
C LEU A 58 -6.61 -6.07 -2.80
N THR A 59 -6.69 -6.38 -1.50
CA THR A 59 -7.92 -6.21 -0.71
C THR A 59 -8.31 -4.74 -0.59
N SER A 60 -7.36 -3.84 -0.31
CA SER A 60 -7.62 -2.40 -0.23
C SER A 60 -8.05 -1.83 -1.58
N LEU A 61 -7.49 -2.33 -2.68
CA LEU A 61 -7.94 -1.99 -4.03
C LEU A 61 -9.34 -2.51 -4.30
N PHE A 62 -9.66 -3.76 -3.96
CA PHE A 62 -11.02 -4.30 -4.10
C PHE A 62 -12.05 -3.50 -3.29
N ILE A 63 -11.75 -3.18 -2.03
CA ILE A 63 -12.61 -2.34 -1.19
C ILE A 63 -12.75 -0.96 -1.81
N GLY A 64 -11.66 -0.38 -2.33
CA GLY A 64 -11.69 0.89 -3.06
C GLY A 64 -12.62 0.82 -4.26
N VAL A 65 -12.48 -0.18 -5.13
CA VAL A 65 -13.31 -0.36 -6.34
C VAL A 65 -14.78 -0.59 -6.00
N VAL A 66 -15.08 -1.41 -4.99
CA VAL A 66 -16.45 -1.64 -4.52
C VAL A 66 -17.04 -0.33 -3.96
N THR A 67 -16.29 0.39 -3.13
CA THR A 67 -16.72 1.69 -2.57
C THR A 67 -16.91 2.76 -3.64
N PHE A 68 -16.05 2.80 -4.66
CA PHE A 68 -16.18 3.72 -5.80
C PHE A 68 -17.41 3.41 -6.65
N SER A 69 -17.85 2.14 -6.72
CA SER A 69 -19.07 1.76 -7.43
C SER A 69 -20.33 2.42 -6.83
N ASP A 70 -20.32 2.74 -5.54
CA ASP A 70 -21.44 3.42 -4.86
C ASP A 70 -21.43 4.94 -5.05
N CYS A 71 -20.40 5.51 -5.69
CA CYS A 71 -20.37 6.94 -6.01
C CYS A 71 -21.13 7.26 -7.30
N LYS A 72 -22.39 6.79 -7.40
CA LYS A 72 -23.35 7.36 -8.36
C LYS A 72 -23.54 8.84 -8.12
N GLU A 73 -23.47 9.27 -6.86
CA GLU A 73 -23.69 10.65 -6.43
C GLU A 73 -22.60 11.59 -6.93
N ALA A 74 -21.31 11.28 -6.74
CA ALA A 74 -20.23 12.11 -7.31
C ALA A 74 -20.22 12.07 -8.84
N LYS A 75 -20.62 10.96 -9.46
CA LYS A 75 -20.78 10.91 -10.93
C LYS A 75 -21.90 11.83 -11.42
N ILE A 76 -23.02 11.91 -10.70
CA ILE A 76 -24.15 12.78 -11.03
C ILE A 76 -23.76 14.25 -10.82
N GLU A 77 -23.07 14.57 -9.73
CA GLU A 77 -22.59 15.92 -9.43
C GLU A 77 -21.59 16.41 -10.50
N LEU A 78 -20.61 15.57 -10.87
CA LEU A 78 -19.68 15.90 -11.96
C LEU A 78 -20.39 16.07 -13.31
N MET A 79 -21.39 15.22 -13.60
CA MET A 79 -22.13 15.31 -14.86
C MET A 79 -23.00 16.56 -14.94
N ASN A 80 -23.51 17.04 -13.81
CA ASN A 80 -24.23 18.32 -13.72
C ASN A 80 -23.30 19.50 -13.99
N GLU A 81 -22.09 19.52 -13.40
CA GLU A 81 -21.10 20.58 -13.68
C GLU A 81 -20.71 20.61 -15.17
N VAL A 82 -20.55 19.45 -15.81
CA VAL A 82 -20.27 19.34 -17.24
C VAL A 82 -21.42 19.88 -18.08
N ASN A 83 -22.68 19.56 -17.73
CA ASN A 83 -23.85 20.06 -18.45
C ASN A 83 -24.01 21.58 -18.29
N GLN A 84 -23.80 22.12 -17.10
CA GLN A 84 -23.82 23.57 -16.86
C GLN A 84 -22.73 24.28 -17.69
N THR A 85 -21.51 23.74 -17.69
CA THR A 85 -20.41 24.29 -18.51
C THR A 85 -20.74 24.22 -20.01
N LYS A 86 -21.37 23.13 -20.48
CA LYS A 86 -21.84 23.02 -21.87
C LYS A 86 -22.88 24.07 -22.22
N GLU A 87 -23.85 24.33 -21.34
CA GLU A 87 -24.85 25.37 -21.57
C GLU A 87 -24.23 26.77 -21.61
N GLU A 88 -23.24 27.05 -20.74
CA GLU A 88 -22.50 28.30 -20.78
C GLU A 88 -21.69 28.46 -22.07
N LEU A 89 -21.00 27.42 -22.52
CA LEU A 89 -20.26 27.45 -23.78
C LEU A 89 -21.17 27.60 -25.01
N ARG A 90 -22.38 27.04 -24.96
CA ARG A 90 -23.41 27.23 -26.00
C ARG A 90 -23.98 28.65 -25.97
N LYS A 91 -24.17 29.26 -24.78
CA LYS A 91 -24.53 30.69 -24.65
C LYS A 91 -23.45 31.60 -25.23
N LEU A 92 -22.19 31.21 -25.07
CA LEU A 92 -21.03 31.90 -25.65
C LEU A 92 -20.83 31.63 -27.16
N LYS A 93 -21.68 30.80 -27.80
CA LYS A 93 -21.59 30.35 -29.21
C LYS A 93 -20.26 29.70 -29.58
N ILE A 94 -19.58 29.07 -28.62
CA ILE A 94 -18.31 28.35 -28.84
C ILE A 94 -18.57 26.91 -29.31
N LEU A 95 -19.73 26.35 -28.95
CA LEU A 95 -20.21 25.04 -29.35
C LEU A 95 -21.62 25.20 -29.98
N GLU A 96 -21.87 24.60 -31.15
CA GLU A 96 -23.17 24.55 -31.84
C GLU A 96 -24.18 23.63 -31.13
#